data_AF-A0A2D1RAZ4-F1
#
_entry.id   AF-A0A2D1RAZ4-F1
#
_cell.length_a   1.000
_cell.length_b   1.000
_cell.length_c   1.000
_cell.angle_alpha   90.00
_cell.angle_beta   90.00
_cell.angle_gamma   90.00
#
_symmetry.space_group_name_H-M   'P 1'
#
loop_
_entity.id
_entity.type
_entity.pdbx_description
1 polymer ?
#
loop_
_entity_poly.entity_id
_entity_poly.type
_entity_poly.pdbx_seq_one_letter_code
_entity_poly.pdbx_strand_id
1 'polypeptide(L)'
;MAENRRRAEIETDFLMAIERLVSGRPTHPALKKRKEETGRLAINISNVALEAGRSRTLIATRDTTYPTVKHRLMELAKPHASRGTATTIIDLRAELSETRKQLKMALAEAAGHFHARVNAERDAARWRQAYERLSSKRGSDANIVMLKSPPAQ
;
A
#
# COMPACT_ATOMS: atom_id res chain seq x y z
N MET A 1 -17.26 54.93 -5.30
CA MET A 1 -17.53 54.04 -4.15
C MET A 1 -17.96 52.62 -4.58
N ALA A 2 -18.94 52.46 -5.47
CA ALA A 2 -19.47 51.13 -5.85
C ALA A 2 -18.47 50.20 -6.56
N GLU A 3 -17.57 50.74 -7.38
CA GLU A 3 -16.59 49.93 -8.14
C GLU A 3 -15.57 49.23 -7.24
N ASN A 4 -15.10 49.88 -6.17
CA ASN A 4 -14.16 49.28 -5.23
C ASN A 4 -14.79 48.12 -4.44
N ARG A 5 -16.08 48.22 -4.09
CA ARG A 5 -16.80 47.12 -3.43
C ARG A 5 -16.91 45.91 -4.35
N ARG A 6 -17.29 46.12 -5.61
CA ARG A 6 -17.39 45.04 -6.59
C ARG A 6 -16.06 44.33 -6.82
N ARG A 7 -14.94 45.06 -6.85
CA ARG A 7 -13.60 44.46 -6.96
C ARG A 7 -13.28 43.60 -5.73
N ALA A 8 -13.55 44.09 -4.52
CA ALA A 8 -13.34 43.32 -3.29
C ALA A 8 -14.20 42.06 -3.22
N GLU A 9 -15.46 42.12 -3.67
CA GLU A 9 -16.34 40.95 -3.77
C GLU A 9 -15.77 39.89 -4.71
N ILE A 10 -15.32 40.29 -5.90
CA ILE A 10 -14.72 39.36 -6.88
C ILE A 10 -13.43 38.75 -6.33
N GLU A 11 -12.59 39.56 -5.68
CA GLU A 11 -11.36 39.07 -5.05
C GLU A 11 -11.67 38.03 -3.96
N THR A 12 -12.67 38.30 -3.13
CA THR A 12 -13.11 37.40 -2.07
C THR A 12 -13.65 36.08 -2.64
N ASP A 13 -14.46 36.12 -3.70
CA ASP A 13 -14.96 34.91 -4.37
C ASP A 13 -13.82 34.00 -4.83
N PHE A 14 -12.77 34.58 -5.42
CA PHE A 14 -11.61 33.82 -5.86
C PHE A 14 -10.80 33.24 -4.68
N LEU A 15 -10.62 33.99 -3.60
CA LEU A 15 -9.90 33.51 -2.41
C LEU A 15 -10.66 32.37 -1.73
N MET A 16 -11.98 32.50 -1.58
CA MET A 16 -12.83 31.43 -1.05
C MET A 16 -12.81 30.19 -1.96
N ALA A 17 -12.83 30.37 -3.28
CA ALA A 17 -12.69 29.27 -4.23
C ALA A 17 -11.34 28.55 -4.08
N ILE A 18 -10.23 29.28 -3.91
CA ILE A 18 -8.91 28.70 -3.63
C ILE A 18 -8.97 27.88 -2.34
N GLU A 19 -9.54 28.41 -1.26
CA GLU A 19 -9.64 27.70 0.02
C GLU A 19 -10.46 26.40 -0.07
N ARG A 20 -11.58 26.42 -0.80
CA ARG A 20 -12.39 25.23 -1.10
C ARG A 20 -11.60 24.17 -1.86
N LEU A 21 -10.77 24.58 -2.83
CA LEU A 21 -9.95 23.66 -3.61
C LEU A 21 -8.77 23.09 -2.79
N VAL A 22 -8.13 23.92 -1.96
CA VAL A 22 -7.06 23.49 -1.04
C VAL A 22 -7.58 22.49 -0.01
N SER A 23 -8.75 22.76 0.58
CA SER A 23 -9.41 21.85 1.53
C SER A 23 -10.03 20.61 0.86
N GLY A 24 -9.98 20.52 -0.47
CA GLY A 24 -10.53 19.41 -1.24
C GLY A 24 -12.05 19.33 -1.18
N ARG A 25 -12.75 20.43 -0.90
CA ARG A 25 -14.23 20.50 -0.88
C ARG A 25 -14.74 21.38 -2.03
N PRO A 26 -14.55 20.99 -3.30
CA PRO A 26 -15.08 21.75 -4.42
C PRO A 26 -16.61 21.77 -4.37
N THR A 27 -17.20 22.91 -4.69
CA THR A 27 -18.66 23.08 -4.78
C THR A 27 -19.15 22.88 -6.21
N HIS A 28 -18.32 23.21 -7.21
CA HIS A 28 -18.70 23.12 -8.60
C HIS A 28 -18.87 21.64 -9.05
N PRO A 29 -19.99 21.27 -9.68
CA PRO A 29 -20.31 19.87 -9.99
C PRO A 29 -19.27 19.20 -10.90
N ALA A 30 -18.74 19.92 -11.89
CA ALA A 30 -17.70 19.40 -12.76
C ALA A 30 -16.38 19.10 -12.02
N LEU A 31 -16.04 19.89 -10.99
CA LEU A 31 -14.83 19.70 -10.20
C LEU A 31 -15.00 18.58 -9.18
N LYS A 32 -16.22 18.39 -8.63
CA LYS A 32 -16.57 17.23 -7.82
C LYS A 32 -16.41 15.93 -8.60
N LYS A 33 -17.06 15.84 -9.77
CA LYS A 33 -16.97 14.67 -10.66
C LYS A 33 -15.51 14.35 -11.03
N ARG A 34 -14.74 15.38 -11.44
CA ARG A 34 -13.32 15.18 -11.76
C ARG A 34 -12.53 14.67 -10.54
N LYS A 35 -12.78 15.22 -9.34
CA LYS A 35 -12.12 14.77 -8.12
C LYS A 35 -12.46 13.30 -7.80
N GLU A 36 -13.71 12.89 -8.01
CA GLU A 36 -14.15 11.50 -7.80
C GLU A 36 -13.47 10.54 -8.79
N GLU A 37 -13.32 10.95 -10.05
CA GLU A 37 -12.69 10.14 -11.11
C GLU A 37 -11.18 10.00 -10.95
N THR A 38 -10.47 11.09 -10.64
CA THR A 38 -8.99 11.10 -10.60
C THR A 38 -8.43 10.98 -9.17
N GLY A 39 -9.26 11.09 -8.15
CA GLY A 39 -8.88 11.16 -6.73
C GLY A 39 -8.12 12.44 -6.35
N ARG A 40 -7.74 13.28 -7.31
CA ARG A 40 -6.92 14.49 -7.10
C ARG A 40 -7.34 15.62 -8.03
N LEU A 41 -7.41 16.83 -7.49
CA LEU A 41 -7.74 18.03 -8.26
C LEU A 41 -6.56 19.00 -8.26
N ALA A 42 -6.10 19.36 -9.46
CA ALA A 42 -5.04 20.35 -9.62
C ALA A 42 -5.58 21.76 -9.31
N ILE A 43 -4.86 22.52 -8.48
CA ILE A 43 -5.17 23.91 -8.19
C ILE A 43 -4.53 24.76 -9.28
N ASN A 44 -5.34 25.20 -10.25
CA ASN A 44 -4.90 26.04 -11.36
C ASN A 44 -5.92 27.15 -11.64
N ILE A 45 -5.53 28.11 -12.47
CA ILE A 45 -6.34 29.30 -12.80
C ILE A 45 -7.73 28.90 -13.33
N SER A 46 -7.80 27.91 -14.21
CA SER A 46 -9.06 27.46 -14.82
C SER A 46 -10.02 26.86 -13.80
N ASN A 47 -9.51 26.00 -12.91
CA ASN A 47 -10.32 25.34 -11.88
C ASN A 47 -10.75 26.32 -10.80
N VAL A 48 -9.89 27.25 -10.39
CA VAL A 48 -10.24 28.33 -9.46
C VAL A 48 -11.33 29.24 -10.05
N ALA A 49 -11.20 29.63 -11.32
CA ALA A 49 -12.21 30.46 -11.98
C ALA A 49 -13.56 29.75 -12.10
N LEU A 50 -13.54 28.46 -12.42
CA LEU A 50 -14.73 27.63 -12.49
C LEU A 50 -15.40 27.47 -11.11
N GLU A 51 -14.61 27.26 -10.06
CA GLU A 51 -15.09 27.15 -8.68
C GLU A 51 -15.63 28.48 -8.11
N ALA A 52 -15.08 29.61 -8.55
CA ALA A 52 -15.56 30.94 -8.18
C ALA A 52 -16.77 31.40 -9.02
N GLY A 53 -17.09 30.72 -10.13
CA GLY A 53 -18.11 31.16 -11.07
C GLY A 53 -17.76 32.49 -11.76
N ARG A 54 -16.46 32.79 -11.92
CA ARG A 54 -15.96 34.05 -12.49
C ARG A 54 -15.14 33.78 -13.76
N SER A 55 -14.99 34.80 -14.61
CA SER A 55 -14.18 34.66 -15.83
C SER A 55 -12.71 34.41 -15.48
N ARG A 56 -12.10 33.40 -16.11
CA ARG A 56 -10.66 33.12 -15.99
C ARG A 56 -9.79 34.32 -16.38
N THR A 57 -10.26 35.17 -17.29
CA THR A 57 -9.47 36.30 -17.81
C THR A 57 -9.14 37.31 -16.72
N LEU A 58 -9.95 37.40 -15.66
CA LEU A 58 -9.74 38.30 -14.54
C LEU A 58 -8.43 38.00 -13.78
N ILE A 59 -8.01 36.73 -13.75
CA ILE A 59 -6.84 36.27 -12.99
C ILE A 59 -5.74 35.67 -13.90
N ALA A 60 -6.03 35.44 -15.19
CA ALA A 60 -5.09 34.87 -16.14
C ALA A 60 -4.14 35.89 -16.78
N THR A 61 -4.52 37.17 -16.86
CA THR A 61 -3.73 38.20 -17.53
C THR A 61 -2.43 38.53 -16.78
N ARG A 62 -1.42 39.05 -17.50
CA ARG A 62 -0.15 39.48 -16.90
C ARG A 62 -0.41 40.58 -15.86
N ASP A 63 -1.14 41.61 -16.27
CA ASP A 63 -1.54 42.78 -15.48
C ASP A 63 -2.96 42.58 -14.93
N THR A 64 -3.11 41.54 -14.12
CA THR A 64 -4.40 41.23 -13.48
C THR A 64 -4.78 42.32 -12.49
N THR A 65 -6.07 42.65 -12.44
CA THR A 65 -6.66 43.51 -11.40
C THR A 65 -6.61 42.87 -10.01
N TYR A 66 -6.35 41.56 -9.92
CA TYR A 66 -6.35 40.77 -8.69
C TYR A 66 -4.97 40.12 -8.44
N PRO A 67 -3.92 40.93 -8.17
CA PRO A 67 -2.56 40.41 -8.00
C PRO A 67 -2.43 39.45 -6.80
N THR A 68 -3.18 39.68 -5.72
CA THR A 68 -3.20 38.82 -4.53
C THR A 68 -3.58 37.38 -4.86
N VAL A 69 -4.67 37.21 -5.62
CA VAL A 69 -5.20 35.91 -6.05
C VAL A 69 -4.17 35.19 -6.92
N LYS A 70 -3.55 35.92 -7.86
CA LYS A 70 -2.54 35.37 -8.76
C LYS A 70 -1.27 34.95 -8.01
N HIS A 71 -0.80 35.77 -7.06
CA HIS A 71 0.33 35.43 -6.22
C HIS A 71 0.06 34.14 -5.44
N ARG A 72 -1.14 34.03 -4.83
CA ARG A 72 -1.55 32.83 -4.09
C ARG A 72 -1.59 31.59 -4.97
N LEU A 73 -2.12 31.71 -6.18
CA LEU A 73 -2.11 30.64 -7.18
C LEU A 73 -0.70 30.22 -7.58
N MET A 74 0.22 31.18 -7.77
CA MET A 74 1.62 30.89 -8.07
C MET A 74 2.32 30.18 -6.92
N GLU A 75 2.05 30.54 -5.66
CA GLU A 75 2.58 29.84 -4.49
C GLU A 75 2.10 28.40 -4.42
N LEU A 76 0.81 28.16 -4.68
CA LEU A 76 0.22 26.81 -4.68
C LEU A 76 0.66 25.97 -5.88
N ALA A 77 0.96 26.61 -7.02
CA ALA A 77 1.45 25.93 -8.22
C ALA A 77 2.95 25.59 -8.15
N LYS A 78 3.73 26.24 -7.27
CA LYS A 78 5.11 25.84 -7.05
C LYS A 78 5.09 24.40 -6.54
N PRO A 79 5.76 23.46 -7.24
CA PRO A 79 5.92 22.12 -6.70
C PRO A 79 6.54 22.30 -5.33
N HIS A 80 5.84 21.84 -4.29
CA HIS A 80 6.44 21.73 -2.98
C HIS A 80 7.54 20.68 -3.14
N ALA A 81 8.75 21.14 -3.46
CA ALA A 81 9.95 20.37 -3.23
C ALA A 81 9.98 20.18 -1.72
N SER A 82 9.33 19.11 -1.25
CA SER A 82 9.44 18.73 0.14
C SER A 82 10.94 18.53 0.33
N ARG A 83 11.56 19.38 1.17
CA ARG A 83 13.02 19.41 1.35
C ARG A 83 13.57 18.08 1.90
N GLY A 84 12.73 17.08 2.18
CA GLY A 84 13.10 15.71 2.52
C GLY A 84 12.83 14.65 1.43
N THR A 85 12.17 14.97 0.31
CA THR A 85 11.66 13.92 -0.60
C THR A 85 12.77 13.07 -1.23
N ALA A 86 13.92 13.66 -1.58
CA ALA A 86 14.99 12.93 -2.25
C ALA A 86 15.69 11.94 -1.30
N THR A 87 16.03 12.37 -0.09
CA THR A 87 16.64 11.50 0.94
C THR A 87 15.65 10.43 1.39
N THR A 88 14.40 10.80 1.66
CA THR A 88 13.36 9.83 2.03
C THR A 88 13.11 8.79 0.92
N ILE A 89 13.15 9.18 -0.36
CA ILE A 89 13.04 8.21 -1.46
C ILE A 89 14.24 7.24 -1.49
N ILE A 90 15.45 7.72 -1.21
CA ILE A 90 16.65 6.88 -1.15
C ILE A 90 16.54 5.90 0.03
N ASP A 91 16.17 6.40 1.21
CA ASP A 91 16.01 5.60 2.43
C ASP A 91 14.92 4.53 2.24
N LEU A 92 13.76 4.91 1.71
CA LEU A 92 12.67 3.97 1.42
C LEU A 92 13.08 2.89 0.39
N ARG A 93 13.93 3.23 -0.59
CA ARG A 93 14.45 2.26 -1.55
C ARG A 93 15.44 1.29 -0.90
N ALA A 94 16.29 1.78 0.00
CA ALA A 94 17.20 0.95 0.77
C ALA A 94 16.43 -0.03 1.66
N GLU A 95 15.42 0.47 2.38
CA GLU A 95 14.54 -0.34 3.24
C GLU A 95 13.76 -1.40 2.44
N LEU A 96 13.22 -1.04 1.27
CA LEU A 96 12.57 -2.00 0.36
C LEU A 96 13.52 -3.10 -0.10
N SER A 97 14.76 -2.74 -0.43
CA SER A 97 15.78 -3.71 -0.86
C SER A 97 16.12 -4.69 0.26
N GLU A 98 16.34 -4.17 1.47
CA GLU A 98 16.66 -4.99 2.64
C GLU A 98 15.49 -5.90 3.02
N THR A 99 14.27 -5.37 3.06
CA THR A 99 13.07 -6.15 3.36
C THR A 99 12.86 -7.30 2.36
N ARG A 100 13.10 -7.04 1.06
CA ARG A 100 13.02 -8.09 0.03
C ARG A 100 14.08 -9.17 0.20
N LYS A 101 15.29 -8.79 0.62
CA LYS A 101 16.37 -9.74 0.91
C LYS A 101 16.00 -10.63 2.10
N GLN A 102 15.50 -10.04 3.18
CA GLN A 102 15.04 -10.77 4.37
C GLN A 102 13.90 -11.73 4.02
N LEU A 103 12.90 -11.28 3.26
CA LEU A 103 11.81 -12.14 2.80
C LEU A 103 12.32 -13.33 1.98
N LYS A 104 13.27 -13.10 1.07
CA LYS A 104 13.87 -14.17 0.27
C LYS A 104 14.62 -15.19 1.13
N MET A 105 15.36 -14.73 2.14
CA MET A 105 16.07 -15.61 3.08
C MET A 105 15.08 -16.46 3.91
N ALA A 106 14.05 -15.83 4.47
CA ALA A 106 13.03 -16.53 5.25
C ALA A 106 12.28 -17.58 4.43
N LEU A 107 11.95 -17.28 3.16
CA LEU A 107 11.33 -18.25 2.26
C LEU A 107 12.25 -19.43 1.93
N ALA A 108 13.55 -19.18 1.74
CA ALA A 108 14.52 -20.25 1.49
C ALA A 108 14.68 -21.16 2.72
N GLU A 109 14.72 -20.59 3.92
CA GLU A 109 14.78 -21.33 5.18
C GLU A 109 13.50 -22.16 5.39
N ALA A 110 12.32 -21.56 5.18
CA ALA A 110 11.05 -22.26 5.27
C ALA A 110 10.96 -23.44 4.28
N ALA A 111 11.44 -23.27 3.05
CA ALA A 111 11.52 -24.35 2.07
C ALA A 111 12.47 -25.47 2.54
N GLY A 112 13.61 -25.12 3.11
CA GLY A 112 14.55 -26.07 3.72
C GLY A 112 13.89 -26.90 4.82
N HIS A 113 13.22 -26.24 5.77
CA HIS A 113 12.49 -26.92 6.84
C HIS A 113 11.35 -27.80 6.33
N PHE A 114 10.61 -27.35 5.32
CA PHE A 114 9.55 -28.13 4.70
C PHE A 114 10.10 -29.43 4.11
N HIS A 115 11.18 -29.36 3.33
CA HIS A 115 11.81 -30.55 2.74
C HIS A 115 12.38 -31.49 3.82
N ALA A 116 13.03 -30.94 4.84
CA ALA A 116 13.52 -31.73 5.97
C ALA A 116 12.39 -32.50 6.67
N ARG A 117 11.24 -31.83 6.90
CA ARG A 117 10.07 -32.47 7.51
C ARG A 117 9.50 -33.59 6.63
N VAL A 118 9.34 -33.33 5.33
CA VAL A 118 8.83 -34.34 4.37
C VAL A 118 9.75 -35.56 4.31
N ASN A 119 11.07 -35.35 4.32
CA ASN A 119 12.02 -36.46 4.33
C ASN A 119 11.95 -37.25 5.65
N ALA A 120 11.89 -36.56 6.79
CA ALA A 120 11.74 -37.20 8.09
C ALA A 120 10.45 -38.02 8.19
N GLU A 121 9.33 -37.50 7.67
CA GLU A 121 8.04 -38.22 7.60
C GLU A 121 8.15 -39.49 6.75
N ARG A 122 8.81 -39.41 5.59
CA ARG A 122 9.05 -40.56 4.70
C ARG A 122 9.94 -41.62 5.35
N ASP A 123 11.02 -41.20 5.98
CA ASP A 123 11.93 -42.13 6.66
C ASP A 123 11.25 -42.78 7.86
N ALA A 124 10.50 -42.03 8.65
CA ALA A 124 9.69 -42.59 9.74
C ALA A 124 8.68 -43.62 9.22
N ALA A 125 8.01 -43.37 8.10
CA ALA A 125 7.11 -44.34 7.48
C ALA A 125 7.84 -45.62 7.02
N ARG A 126 9.02 -45.48 6.42
CA ARG A 126 9.87 -46.63 6.03
C ARG A 126 10.28 -47.47 7.25
N TRP A 127 10.72 -46.82 8.32
CA TRP A 127 11.11 -47.51 9.56
C TRP A 127 9.93 -48.25 10.19
N ARG A 128 8.73 -47.64 10.21
CA ARG A 128 7.50 -48.31 10.67
C ARG A 128 7.18 -49.57 9.86
N GLN A 129 7.19 -49.46 8.53
CA GLN A 129 6.94 -50.61 7.65
C GLN A 129 7.99 -51.72 7.82
N ALA A 130 9.27 -51.36 7.97
CA ALA A 130 10.33 -52.33 8.21
C ALA A 130 10.16 -53.04 9.56
N TYR A 131 9.81 -52.28 10.61
CA TYR A 131 9.52 -52.83 11.93
C TYR A 131 8.31 -53.78 11.89
N GLU A 132 7.21 -53.40 11.24
CA GLU A 132 6.04 -54.25 11.05
C GLU A 132 6.41 -55.57 10.38
N ARG A 133 7.19 -55.55 9.29
CA ARG A 133 7.66 -56.76 8.59
C ARG A 133 8.47 -57.68 9.51
N LEU A 134 9.41 -57.11 10.28
CA LEU A 134 10.23 -57.89 11.21
C LEU A 134 9.39 -58.47 12.34
N SER A 135 8.44 -57.71 12.87
CA SER A 135 7.55 -58.15 13.95
C SER A 135 6.61 -59.28 13.50
N SER A 136 6.03 -59.18 12.30
CA SER A 136 5.16 -60.21 11.72
C SER A 136 5.93 -61.51 11.43
N LYS A 137 7.17 -61.43 10.95
CA LYS A 137 8.03 -62.60 10.73
C LYS A 137 8.44 -63.28 12.05
N ARG A 138 8.73 -62.49 13.09
CA ARG A 138 9.05 -63.02 14.43
C ARG A 138 7.84 -63.69 15.08
N GLY A 139 6.62 -63.20 14.82
CA GLY A 139 5.37 -63.82 15.28
C GLY A 139 5.05 -65.14 14.56
N SER A 140 5.37 -65.27 13.26
CA SER A 140 5.16 -66.52 12.52
C SER A 140 6.17 -67.61 12.87
N ASP A 141 7.41 -67.25 13.19
CA ASP A 141 8.45 -68.20 13.62
C ASP A 141 8.26 -68.63 15.10
N ALA A 142 7.49 -67.86 15.88
CA ALA A 142 7.16 -68.16 17.27
C ALA A 142 5.92 -69.07 17.42
N ASN A 143 5.79 -70.11 16.58
CA ASN A 143 4.81 -71.18 16.81
C ASN A 143 5.32 -72.02 18.00
N ILE A 144 4.95 -71.59 19.21
CA ILE A 144 5.38 -72.15 20.49
C ILE A 144 4.94 -73.62 20.57
N VAL A 145 5.91 -74.53 20.50
CA VAL A 145 5.72 -75.94 20.88
C VAL A 145 5.50 -75.97 22.39
N MET A 146 4.24 -76.13 22.82
CA MET A 146 3.93 -76.50 24.20
C MET A 146 4.52 -77.88 24.51
N LEU A 147 5.69 -77.90 25.14
CA LEU A 147 6.23 -79.09 25.78
C LEU A 147 5.33 -79.44 26.97
N LYS A 148 4.51 -80.48 26.84
CA LYS A 148 3.77 -81.07 27.96
C LYS A 148 4.79 -81.57 28.99
N SER A 149 4.83 -80.95 30.18
CA SER A 149 5.61 -81.46 31.31
C SER A 149 5.07 -82.84 31.73
N PRO A 150 5.95 -83.83 31.98
CA PRO A 150 5.52 -85.17 32.38
C PRO A 150 4.97 -85.16 33.82
N PRO A 151 4.05 -86.08 34.15
CA PRO A 151 3.38 -86.12 35.45
C PRO A 151 4.38 -86.45 36.57
N ALA A 152 4.29 -85.68 37.66
CA ALA A 152 5.00 -85.97 38.91
C ALA A 152 4.44 -87.26 39.54
N GLN A 153 5.35 -88.10 40.02
CA GLN A 153 5.08 -89.40 40.69
C GLN A 153 4.35 -89.21 42.01
#